data_AF-A0A3A2IYH0-F1
#
_entry.id   AF-A0A3A2IYH0-F1
#
_cell.length_a   1.000
_cell.length_b   1.000
_cell.length_c   1.000
_cell.angle_alpha   90.00
_cell.angle_beta   90.00
_cell.angle_gamma   90.00
#
_symmetry.space_group_name_H-M   'P 1'
#
loop_
_entity.id
_entity.type
_entity.pdbx_description
1 polymer ?
#
loop_
_entity_poly.entity_id
_entity_poly.type
_entity_poly.pdbx_seq_one_letter_code
_entity_poly.pdbx_strand_id
1 'polypeptide(L)'
;MIKLVIKKEVRDEVIKALKVAFPTSNCAKGIEKYTKELAGLLLDELSRGVSNYHIKKGIYRIPLKRLRDYGGAIGPNKKKIHEWLRENNYELVRTLTRGTRFTKEYSMVKLTDWVKLKIDLSSATPEETFGLRFPKYSKLNDQQITDTYDLLRVDLISLEKYIQSLALNCKSLKSKEYQNLIRAVLIYDCAKHNNGCYPQKKLDPPSIFGRKYYSGISIQNIKKELRAPVLGDCWEYDIRSCVVTWKLGYAQKYLDSKKDGTAAVVDAFLFSYAYVHFKEEIINPIKSSVFINSQLDDVEQTSLIKEALTALNFGARLTVYGFVDKFGKSQVPALAKIFTDKQELQRFNKCGYVSGFLNEQKELDTFILADAKQNQPEIFAYPKLRTKTDRKNSKKILSYLFQHAETDVMNVVRKVASESNLTLLANIHDAVIFRENISDAMQEELEAAMRKHTGNPYWALGKKQLKGW
;
A
#
# COMPACT_ATOMS: atom_id res chain seq x y z
N MET A 1 -8.20 15.34 -22.18
CA MET A 1 -7.50 14.98 -20.92
C MET A 1 -8.51 14.92 -19.79
N ILE A 2 -8.57 13.79 -19.08
CA ILE A 2 -9.41 13.66 -17.88
C ILE A 2 -8.80 14.48 -16.76
N LYS A 3 -9.59 15.37 -16.17
CA LYS A 3 -9.18 16.21 -15.03
C LYS A 3 -10.26 16.10 -13.98
N LEU A 4 -9.93 15.70 -12.76
CA LEU A 4 -10.92 15.55 -11.71
C LEU A 4 -11.37 16.94 -11.25
N VAL A 5 -12.63 17.25 -11.52
CA VAL A 5 -13.25 18.45 -10.99
C VAL A 5 -14.11 18.10 -9.80
N ILE A 6 -14.10 18.97 -8.80
CA ILE A 6 -15.08 18.97 -7.73
C ILE A 6 -15.81 20.30 -7.86
N LYS A 7 -16.80 20.35 -8.75
CA LYS A 7 -17.69 21.51 -8.86
C LYS A 7 -18.60 21.50 -7.65
N LYS A 8 -18.58 22.59 -6.90
CA LYS A 8 -19.40 22.77 -5.70
C LYS A 8 -20.38 23.89 -5.98
N GLU A 9 -21.51 23.50 -6.53
CA GLU A 9 -22.69 24.33 -6.50
C GLU A 9 -23.21 24.28 -5.06
N VAL A 10 -22.66 25.15 -4.22
CA VAL A 10 -23.31 25.51 -2.97
C VAL A 10 -24.49 26.35 -3.37
N ARG A 11 -25.71 25.93 -3.01
CA ARG A 11 -26.89 26.69 -3.42
C ARG A 11 -26.82 28.12 -2.86
N ASP A 12 -27.27 29.09 -3.65
CA ASP A 12 -27.17 30.51 -3.34
C ASP A 12 -27.80 30.87 -1.99
N GLU A 13 -28.79 30.11 -1.54
CA GLU A 13 -29.44 30.28 -0.24
C GLU A 13 -28.45 30.18 0.93
N VAL A 14 -27.45 29.28 0.86
CA VAL A 14 -26.42 29.15 1.89
C VAL A 14 -25.56 30.42 1.96
N ILE A 15 -25.19 30.96 0.79
CA ILE A 15 -24.37 32.17 0.70
C ILE A 15 -25.17 33.38 1.17
N LYS A 16 -26.45 33.49 0.78
CA LYS A 16 -27.37 34.52 1.24
C LYS A 16 -27.54 34.49 2.76
N ALA A 17 -27.80 33.31 3.34
CA ALA A 17 -27.94 33.15 4.78
C ALA A 17 -26.65 33.55 5.54
N LEU A 18 -25.48 33.18 5.02
CA LEU A 18 -24.20 33.61 5.59
C LEU A 18 -24.00 35.13 5.53
N LYS A 19 -24.36 35.78 4.41
CA LYS A 19 -24.28 37.24 4.27
C LYS A 19 -25.24 37.96 5.22
N VAL A 20 -26.43 37.41 5.45
CA VAL A 20 -27.38 37.95 6.44
C VAL A 20 -26.82 37.83 7.86
N ALA A 21 -26.26 36.68 8.22
CA ALA A 21 -25.72 36.46 9.56
C ALA A 21 -24.38 37.17 9.84
N PHE A 22 -23.58 37.42 8.79
CA PHE A 22 -22.28 38.08 8.90
C PHE A 22 -22.08 39.16 7.82
N PRO A 23 -22.82 40.29 7.89
CA PRO A 23 -22.85 41.29 6.81
C PRO A 23 -21.48 41.91 6.49
N THR A 24 -20.65 42.07 7.52
CA THR A 24 -19.32 42.70 7.42
C THR A 24 -18.19 41.71 7.11
N SER A 25 -18.48 40.40 7.08
CA SER A 25 -17.48 39.37 6.83
C SER A 25 -17.41 38.99 5.36
N ASN A 26 -16.24 38.56 4.89
CA ASN A 26 -16.10 37.99 3.55
C ASN A 26 -16.63 36.54 3.51
N CYS A 27 -17.96 36.41 3.45
CA CYS A 27 -18.67 35.13 3.44
C CYS A 27 -18.28 34.25 2.25
N ALA A 28 -18.01 34.85 1.09
CA ALA A 28 -17.59 34.16 -0.12
C ALA A 28 -16.25 33.44 0.08
N LYS A 29 -15.24 34.14 0.60
CA LYS A 29 -13.93 33.54 0.91
C LYS A 29 -14.02 32.47 1.99
N GLY A 30 -14.90 32.67 2.97
CA GLY A 30 -15.18 31.67 4.01
C GLY A 30 -15.71 30.37 3.42
N ILE A 31 -16.81 30.45 2.65
CA ILE A 31 -17.43 29.26 2.06
C ILE A 31 -16.50 28.60 1.04
N GLU A 32 -15.74 29.38 0.26
CA GLU A 32 -14.73 28.88 -0.66
C GLU A 32 -13.64 28.05 0.05
N LYS A 33 -13.16 28.52 1.21
CA LYS A 33 -12.19 27.76 2.00
C LYS A 33 -12.78 26.45 2.53
N TYR A 34 -14.02 26.48 2.99
CA TYR A 34 -14.73 25.28 3.47
C TYR A 34 -14.92 24.26 2.34
N THR A 35 -15.38 24.75 1.19
CA THR A 35 -15.61 23.94 0.00
C THR A 35 -14.28 23.40 -0.53
N LYS A 36 -13.20 24.17 -0.57
CA LYS A 36 -11.87 23.66 -0.96
C LYS A 36 -11.38 22.52 -0.06
N GLU A 37 -11.48 22.67 1.26
CA GLU A 37 -11.06 21.60 2.19
C GLU A 37 -11.91 20.34 2.02
N LEU A 38 -13.24 20.48 1.95
CA LEU A 38 -14.13 19.33 1.71
C LEU A 38 -13.82 18.66 0.36
N ALA A 39 -13.37 19.40 -0.65
CA ALA A 39 -13.02 18.85 -1.96
C ALA A 39 -11.82 17.90 -1.83
N GLY A 40 -10.75 18.37 -1.19
CA GLY A 40 -9.57 17.56 -0.92
C GLY A 40 -9.90 16.28 -0.14
N LEU A 41 -10.78 16.36 0.87
CA LEU A 41 -11.19 15.18 1.64
C LEU A 41 -11.98 14.14 0.83
N LEU A 42 -12.88 14.60 -0.04
CA LEU A 42 -13.63 13.71 -0.93
C LEU A 42 -12.70 13.06 -1.96
N LEU A 43 -11.74 13.81 -2.49
CA LEU A 43 -10.73 13.30 -3.40
C LEU A 43 -9.83 12.24 -2.74
N ASP A 44 -9.42 12.47 -1.50
CA ASP A 44 -8.65 11.51 -0.70
C ASP A 44 -9.43 10.21 -0.43
N GLU A 45 -10.75 10.28 -0.29
CA GLU A 45 -11.61 9.11 -0.13
C GLU A 45 -11.81 8.37 -1.47
N LEU A 46 -12.09 9.08 -2.55
CA LEU A 46 -12.24 8.51 -3.90
C LEU A 46 -10.97 7.77 -4.36
N SER A 47 -9.80 8.35 -4.11
CA SER A 47 -8.51 7.73 -4.44
C SER A 47 -8.18 6.51 -3.57
N ARG A 48 -8.63 6.47 -2.30
CA ARG A 48 -8.51 5.27 -1.44
C ARG A 48 -9.44 4.15 -1.88
N GLY A 49 -10.56 4.52 -2.48
CA GLY A 49 -11.50 3.61 -3.10
C GLY A 49 -12.84 3.59 -2.37
N VAL A 50 -13.90 3.86 -3.12
CA VAL A 50 -15.28 3.92 -2.62
C VAL A 50 -16.12 2.94 -3.44
N SER A 51 -17.05 2.24 -2.78
CA SER A 51 -17.98 1.35 -3.48
C SER A 51 -18.92 2.15 -4.39
N ASN A 52 -19.30 1.59 -5.53
CA ASN A 52 -20.26 2.23 -6.45
C ASN A 52 -21.58 2.56 -5.76
N TYR A 53 -22.02 1.73 -4.80
CA TYR A 53 -23.20 2.00 -3.98
C TYR A 53 -23.06 3.30 -3.17
N HIS A 54 -21.93 3.47 -2.47
CA HIS A 54 -21.68 4.67 -1.68
C HIS A 54 -21.57 5.92 -2.56
N ILE A 55 -20.89 5.84 -3.71
CA ILE A 55 -20.81 6.96 -4.66
C ILE A 55 -22.21 7.37 -5.13
N LYS A 56 -23.04 6.40 -5.58
CA LYS A 56 -24.43 6.65 -6.03
C LYS A 56 -25.30 7.25 -4.93
N LYS A 57 -25.04 6.94 -3.65
CA LYS A 57 -25.78 7.48 -2.50
C LYS A 57 -25.18 8.76 -1.93
N GLY A 58 -24.07 9.26 -2.49
CA GLY A 58 -23.37 10.44 -2.00
C GLY A 58 -22.73 10.22 -0.62
N ILE A 59 -22.31 8.99 -0.31
CA ILE A 59 -21.76 8.59 1.00
C ILE A 59 -20.24 8.48 0.91
N TYR A 60 -19.54 9.08 1.88
CA TYR A 60 -18.07 9.16 1.91
C TYR A 60 -17.54 9.01 3.33
N ARG A 61 -16.29 8.55 3.49
CA ARG A 61 -15.60 8.57 4.78
C ARG A 61 -14.57 9.69 4.84
N ILE A 62 -14.80 10.67 5.72
CA ILE A 62 -13.92 11.84 5.85
C ILE A 62 -13.55 12.13 7.32
N PRO A 63 -12.35 12.70 7.58
CA PRO A 63 -11.97 13.17 8.90
C PRO A 63 -12.70 14.47 9.27
N LEU A 64 -13.90 14.37 9.89
CA LEU A 64 -14.72 15.55 10.26
C LEU A 64 -13.97 16.58 11.10
N LYS A 65 -13.06 16.15 12.00
CA LYS A 65 -12.22 17.08 12.78
C LYS A 65 -11.38 17.97 11.85
N ARG A 66 -10.78 17.39 10.81
CA ARG A 66 -9.99 18.15 9.82
C ARG A 66 -10.88 19.11 9.04
N LEU A 67 -12.07 18.68 8.60
CA LEU A 67 -13.01 19.56 7.92
C LEU A 67 -13.41 20.76 8.79
N ARG A 68 -13.72 20.53 10.08
CA ARG A 68 -14.05 21.60 11.03
C ARG A 68 -12.87 22.54 11.28
N ASP A 69 -11.69 21.99 11.53
CA ASP A 69 -10.53 22.78 11.96
C ASP A 69 -9.96 23.61 10.81
N TYR A 70 -9.90 23.04 9.59
CA TYR A 70 -9.28 23.63 8.40
C TYR A 70 -10.26 24.24 7.40
N GLY A 71 -11.56 23.91 7.48
CA GLY A 71 -12.61 24.46 6.63
C GLY A 71 -12.94 25.95 6.85
N GLY A 72 -12.15 26.65 7.67
CA GLY A 72 -12.28 28.09 7.86
C GLY A 72 -13.19 28.51 9.01
N ALA A 73 -13.23 29.82 9.21
CA ALA A 73 -13.98 30.49 10.27
C ALA A 73 -14.54 31.81 9.72
N ILE A 74 -15.62 32.30 10.32
CA ILE A 74 -16.34 33.49 9.88
C ILE A 74 -16.79 34.34 11.06
N GLY A 75 -16.99 35.64 10.81
CA GLY A 75 -17.39 36.61 11.83
C GLY A 75 -16.25 37.04 12.75
N PRO A 76 -16.50 38.08 13.58
CA PRO A 76 -15.50 38.62 14.52
C PRO A 76 -15.06 37.57 15.55
N ASN A 77 -15.98 36.70 15.98
CA ASN A 77 -15.70 35.64 16.95
C ASN A 77 -15.05 34.39 16.33
N LYS A 78 -14.65 34.43 15.05
CA LYS A 78 -14.02 33.31 14.33
C LYS A 78 -14.81 31.99 14.48
N LYS A 79 -16.15 32.06 14.40
CA LYS A 79 -17.02 30.90 14.47
C LYS A 79 -16.70 29.95 13.32
N LYS A 80 -16.55 28.65 13.57
CA LYS A 80 -16.22 27.70 12.52
C LYS A 80 -17.38 27.60 11.53
N ILE A 81 -17.07 27.67 10.24
CA ILE A 81 -18.10 27.60 9.19
C ILE A 81 -18.87 26.27 9.26
N HIS A 82 -18.15 25.17 9.54
CA HIS A 82 -18.77 23.86 9.74
C HIS A 82 -19.86 23.87 10.83
N GLU A 83 -19.58 24.53 11.97
CA GLU A 83 -20.49 24.60 13.12
C GLU A 83 -21.68 25.49 12.78
N TRP A 84 -21.44 26.67 12.22
CA TRP A 84 -22.51 27.58 11.82
C TRP A 84 -23.47 26.95 10.80
N LEU A 85 -22.93 26.29 9.76
CA LEU A 85 -23.76 25.62 8.75
C LEU A 85 -24.67 24.56 9.37
N ARG A 86 -24.14 23.80 10.34
CA ARG A 86 -24.90 22.76 11.03
C ARG A 86 -26.01 23.33 11.92
N GLU A 87 -25.70 24.37 12.69
CA GLU A 87 -26.67 25.03 13.57
C GLU A 87 -27.83 25.71 12.81
N ASN A 88 -27.58 26.08 11.55
CA ASN A 88 -28.55 26.79 10.71
C ASN A 88 -29.16 25.90 9.60
N ASN A 89 -29.06 24.57 9.71
CA ASN A 89 -29.62 23.61 8.73
C ASN A 89 -29.09 23.74 7.28
N TYR A 90 -27.90 24.32 7.12
CA TYR A 90 -27.17 24.44 5.85
C TYR A 90 -25.94 23.52 5.80
N GLU A 91 -25.91 22.44 6.59
CA GLU A 91 -24.80 21.49 6.57
C GLU A 91 -24.58 20.94 5.15
N LEU A 92 -23.36 21.05 4.60
CA LEU A 92 -23.05 20.45 3.28
C LEU A 92 -22.82 18.93 3.37
N VAL A 93 -22.51 18.45 4.57
CA VAL A 93 -22.25 17.04 4.85
C VAL A 93 -22.95 16.64 6.13
N ARG A 94 -23.87 15.69 6.03
CA ARG A 94 -24.57 15.13 7.18
C ARG A 94 -23.81 13.93 7.72
N THR A 95 -23.56 13.89 9.02
CA THR A 95 -22.90 12.75 9.67
C THR A 95 -23.87 11.58 9.80
N LEU A 96 -23.58 10.44 9.16
CA LEU A 96 -24.32 9.20 9.32
C LEU A 96 -23.79 8.39 10.50
N THR A 97 -22.46 8.29 10.59
CA THR A 97 -21.79 7.56 11.66
C THR A 97 -20.50 8.30 12.02
N ARG A 98 -20.34 8.61 13.30
CA ARG A 98 -19.16 9.33 13.78
C ARG A 98 -18.00 8.36 13.96
N GLY A 99 -16.91 8.62 13.25
CA GLY A 99 -15.63 7.96 13.50
C GLY A 99 -15.07 8.43 14.83
N THR A 100 -14.53 7.50 15.62
CA THR A 100 -13.88 7.83 16.89
C THR A 100 -12.45 7.30 16.88
N ARG A 101 -11.62 7.82 17.80
CA ARG A 101 -10.26 7.30 18.00
C ARG A 101 -10.27 5.79 18.32
N PHE A 102 -11.37 5.28 18.86
CA PHE A 102 -11.55 3.87 19.21
C PHE A 102 -11.90 3.01 17.99
N THR A 103 -12.73 3.53 17.06
CA THR A 103 -13.05 2.79 15.83
C THR A 103 -11.90 2.82 14.83
N LYS A 104 -10.97 3.79 14.92
CA LYS A 104 -9.88 4.03 13.95
C LYS A 104 -10.38 4.23 12.51
N GLU A 105 -11.66 4.57 12.35
CA GLU A 105 -12.30 4.84 11.08
C GLU A 105 -12.64 6.33 10.97
N TYR A 106 -12.57 6.86 9.76
CA TYR A 106 -13.12 8.19 9.46
C TYR A 106 -14.64 8.17 9.57
N SER A 107 -15.22 9.34 9.88
CA SER A 107 -16.67 9.47 9.97
C SER A 107 -17.31 9.24 8.60
N MET A 108 -18.40 8.49 8.59
CA MET A 108 -19.22 8.30 7.42
C MET A 108 -20.20 9.46 7.30
N VAL A 109 -20.16 10.17 6.18
CA VAL A 109 -20.97 11.33 5.89
C VAL A 109 -21.75 11.14 4.60
N LYS A 110 -22.90 11.82 4.49
CA LYS A 110 -23.68 11.93 3.25
C LYS A 110 -23.64 13.38 2.77
N LEU A 111 -23.38 13.60 1.49
CA LEU A 111 -23.61 14.91 0.88
C LEU A 111 -25.10 15.27 0.97
N THR A 112 -25.40 16.49 1.39
CA THR A 112 -26.76 17.02 1.45
C THR A 112 -27.18 17.66 0.13
N ASP A 113 -28.44 18.03 -0.01
CA ASP A 113 -28.97 18.70 -1.21
C ASP A 113 -28.39 20.11 -1.44
N TRP A 114 -27.66 20.65 -0.44
CA TRP A 114 -26.90 21.90 -0.51
C TRP A 114 -25.59 21.81 -1.29
N VAL A 115 -25.12 20.61 -1.62
CA VAL A 115 -23.88 20.41 -2.38
C VAL A 115 -24.02 19.23 -3.33
N LYS A 116 -23.72 19.46 -4.60
CA LYS A 116 -23.55 18.38 -5.58
C LYS A 116 -22.06 18.10 -5.75
N LEU A 117 -21.66 16.84 -5.74
CA LEU A 117 -20.33 16.43 -6.18
C LEU A 117 -20.43 16.03 -7.64
N LYS A 118 -19.86 16.85 -8.52
CA LYS A 118 -19.71 16.51 -9.93
C LYS A 118 -18.24 16.17 -10.19
N ILE A 119 -17.95 14.88 -10.40
CA ILE A 119 -16.64 14.41 -10.87
C ILE A 119 -16.66 14.51 -12.39
N ASP A 120 -16.39 15.70 -12.92
CA ASP A 120 -16.21 15.85 -14.36
C ASP A 120 -14.81 15.40 -14.76
N LEU A 121 -14.68 14.91 -15.99
CA LEU A 121 -13.42 14.59 -16.64
C LEU A 121 -12.88 15.78 -17.47
N SER A 122 -13.11 17.02 -17.02
CA SER A 122 -12.58 18.24 -17.63
C SER A 122 -12.74 19.46 -16.68
N SER A 123 -11.84 20.43 -16.82
CA SER A 123 -11.80 21.79 -16.23
C SER A 123 -10.94 22.11 -15.00
N ALA A 124 -10.27 21.16 -14.33
CA ALA A 124 -9.22 21.53 -13.34
C ALA A 124 -7.88 21.82 -14.02
N THR A 125 -7.16 22.87 -13.66
CA THR A 125 -5.76 23.03 -14.09
C THR A 125 -4.86 22.07 -13.28
N PRO A 126 -3.71 21.61 -13.83
CA PRO A 126 -2.73 20.86 -13.05
C PRO A 126 -2.36 21.54 -11.72
N GLU A 127 -2.32 22.87 -11.70
CA GLU A 127 -2.09 23.70 -10.52
C GLU A 127 -3.20 23.56 -9.47
N GLU A 128 -4.48 23.59 -9.87
CA GLU A 128 -5.60 23.42 -8.94
C GLU A 128 -5.58 22.04 -8.29
N THR A 129 -5.37 20.99 -9.09
CA THR A 129 -5.24 19.62 -8.60
C THR A 129 -4.07 19.50 -7.61
N PHE A 130 -2.93 20.10 -7.95
CA PHE A 130 -1.75 20.12 -7.09
C PHE A 130 -2.01 20.84 -5.77
N GLY A 131 -2.60 22.04 -5.81
CA GLY A 131 -2.93 22.83 -4.62
C GLY A 131 -3.98 22.19 -3.71
N LEU A 132 -4.90 21.39 -4.26
CA LEU A 132 -5.83 20.58 -3.48
C LEU A 132 -5.12 19.43 -2.77
N ARG A 133 -4.21 18.75 -3.48
CA ARG A 133 -3.52 17.56 -2.98
C ARG A 133 -2.40 17.90 -1.99
N PHE A 134 -1.67 18.97 -2.25
CA PHE A 134 -0.49 19.40 -1.50
C PHE A 134 -0.60 20.88 -1.07
N PRO A 135 -1.61 21.24 -0.26
CA PRO A 135 -1.96 22.64 0.06
C PRO A 135 -0.89 23.42 0.84
N LYS A 136 0.13 22.73 1.36
CA LYS A 136 1.25 23.34 2.09
C LYS A 136 2.56 23.35 1.30
N TYR A 137 2.61 22.72 0.13
CA TYR A 137 3.85 22.50 -0.61
C TYR A 137 4.54 23.80 -1.01
N SER A 138 3.79 24.78 -1.51
CA SER A 138 4.31 26.10 -1.90
C SER A 138 4.86 26.95 -0.74
N LYS A 139 4.68 26.50 0.51
CA LYS A 139 5.20 27.18 1.70
C LYS A 139 6.50 26.56 2.22
N LEU A 140 6.95 25.46 1.60
CA LEU A 140 8.14 24.75 2.00
C LEU A 140 9.32 25.25 1.16
N ASN A 141 10.49 25.36 1.78
CA ASN A 141 11.74 25.50 1.04
C ASN A 141 12.26 24.13 0.56
N ASP A 142 13.33 24.13 -0.23
CA ASP A 142 13.87 22.91 -0.85
C ASP A 142 14.29 21.84 0.16
N GLN A 143 14.89 22.25 1.29
CA GLN A 143 15.25 21.33 2.36
C GLN A 143 14.01 20.71 2.99
N GLN A 144 13.00 21.51 3.30
CA GLN A 144 11.73 21.04 3.87
C GLN A 144 10.97 20.13 2.90
N ILE A 145 11.04 20.40 1.59
CA ILE A 145 10.48 19.53 0.56
C ILE A 145 11.21 18.20 0.59
N THR A 146 12.54 18.20 0.57
CA THR A 146 13.37 16.99 0.59
C THR A 146 13.14 16.17 1.87
N ASP A 147 12.96 16.82 3.02
CA ASP A 147 12.69 16.15 4.29
C ASP A 147 11.27 15.55 4.35
N THR A 148 10.29 16.20 3.69
CA THR A 148 8.87 15.82 3.77
C THR A 148 8.45 14.87 2.65
N TYR A 149 9.08 14.96 1.47
CA TYR A 149 8.67 14.27 0.25
C TYR A 149 9.86 13.57 -0.42
N ASP A 150 9.60 12.44 -1.07
CA ASP A 150 10.47 11.96 -2.15
C ASP A 150 9.78 12.26 -3.49
N LEU A 151 10.52 12.82 -4.45
CA LEU A 151 9.99 13.20 -5.76
C LEU A 151 10.11 12.03 -6.74
N LEU A 152 8.97 11.53 -7.21
CA LEU A 152 8.91 10.46 -8.20
C LEU A 152 8.86 11.06 -9.62
N ARG A 153 9.84 10.76 -10.47
CA ARG A 153 9.78 11.13 -11.89
C ARG A 153 8.66 10.34 -12.58
N VAL A 154 7.81 11.05 -13.32
CA VAL A 154 6.67 10.45 -14.05
C VAL A 154 6.92 10.53 -15.55
N ASP A 155 6.70 9.41 -16.24
CA ASP A 155 6.57 9.38 -17.69
C ASP A 155 5.20 9.96 -18.07
N LEU A 156 5.17 11.27 -18.31
CA LEU A 156 3.93 11.99 -18.63
C LEU A 156 3.31 11.50 -19.94
N ILE A 157 4.12 11.10 -20.93
CA ILE A 157 3.61 10.65 -22.23
C ILE A 157 2.89 9.31 -22.07
N SER A 158 3.55 8.36 -21.42
CA SER A 158 2.98 7.03 -21.19
C SER A 158 1.75 7.09 -20.29
N LEU A 159 1.80 7.87 -19.20
CA LEU A 159 0.66 8.04 -18.30
C LEU A 159 -0.53 8.73 -18.99
N GLU A 160 -0.28 9.70 -19.88
CA GLU A 160 -1.33 10.35 -20.66
C GLU A 160 -2.05 9.37 -21.58
N LYS A 161 -1.31 8.54 -22.32
CA LYS A 161 -1.89 7.48 -23.18
C LYS A 161 -2.73 6.50 -22.38
N TYR A 162 -2.24 6.07 -21.22
CA TYR A 162 -3.01 5.20 -20.31
C TYR A 162 -4.33 5.84 -19.87
N ILE A 163 -4.29 7.11 -19.46
CA ILE A 163 -5.49 7.86 -19.07
C ILE A 163 -6.47 7.96 -20.25
N GLN A 164 -5.99 8.28 -21.45
CA GLN A 164 -6.82 8.38 -22.65
C GLN A 164 -7.49 7.04 -23.00
N SER A 165 -6.76 5.93 -22.92
CA SER A 165 -7.29 4.58 -23.15
C SER A 165 -8.42 4.23 -22.17
N LEU A 166 -8.24 4.52 -20.88
CA LEU A 166 -9.29 4.33 -19.88
C LEU A 166 -10.46 5.30 -20.07
N ALA A 167 -10.21 6.52 -20.53
CA ALA A 167 -11.24 7.53 -20.82
C ALA A 167 -12.20 7.09 -21.92
N LEU A 168 -11.66 6.56 -23.01
CA LEU A 168 -12.44 6.08 -24.15
C LEU A 168 -13.41 4.97 -23.73
N ASN A 169 -13.04 4.17 -22.73
CA ASN A 169 -13.84 3.09 -22.18
C ASN A 169 -14.63 3.46 -20.91
N CYS A 170 -14.77 4.76 -20.60
CA CYS A 170 -15.28 5.22 -19.31
C CYS A 170 -16.70 4.72 -18.94
N LYS A 171 -17.55 4.45 -19.95
CA LYS A 171 -18.94 3.98 -19.75
C LYS A 171 -19.03 2.55 -19.21
N SER A 172 -17.98 1.74 -19.34
CA SER A 172 -17.95 0.34 -18.91
C SER A 172 -16.99 0.06 -17.73
N LEU A 173 -16.32 1.09 -17.20
CA LEU A 173 -15.32 0.90 -16.14
C LEU A 173 -15.94 0.31 -14.88
N LYS A 174 -15.35 -0.78 -14.40
CA LYS A 174 -15.62 -1.35 -13.08
C LYS A 174 -15.11 -0.39 -12.00
N SER A 175 -15.66 -0.51 -10.79
CA SER A 175 -15.30 0.35 -9.64
C SER A 175 -13.78 0.45 -9.40
N LYS A 176 -13.06 -0.66 -9.57
CA LYS A 176 -11.60 -0.73 -9.41
C LYS A 176 -10.83 0.02 -10.51
N GLU A 177 -11.33 0.01 -11.74
CA GLU A 177 -10.69 0.70 -12.87
C GLU A 177 -10.92 2.20 -12.78
N TYR A 178 -12.12 2.60 -12.35
CA TYR A 178 -12.43 4.00 -12.05
C TYR A 178 -11.51 4.58 -10.95
N GLN A 179 -11.22 3.80 -9.90
CA GLN A 179 -10.25 4.20 -8.86
C GLN A 179 -8.84 4.36 -9.43
N ASN A 180 -8.38 3.43 -10.28
CA ASN A 180 -7.10 3.53 -10.96
C ASN A 180 -7.02 4.77 -11.86
N LEU A 181 -8.10 5.07 -12.59
CA LEU A 181 -8.20 6.26 -13.43
C LEU A 181 -8.07 7.55 -12.62
N ILE A 182 -8.78 7.66 -11.49
CA ILE A 182 -8.65 8.81 -10.59
C ILE A 182 -7.20 8.96 -10.10
N ARG A 183 -6.56 7.86 -9.68
CA ARG A 183 -5.15 7.91 -9.24
C ARG A 183 -4.21 8.34 -10.37
N ALA A 184 -4.40 7.81 -11.58
CA ALA A 184 -3.60 8.15 -12.75
C ALA A 184 -3.67 9.65 -13.06
N VAL A 185 -4.89 10.20 -13.11
CA VAL A 185 -5.14 11.62 -13.36
C VAL A 185 -4.50 12.49 -12.28
N LEU A 186 -4.62 12.11 -11.01
CA LEU A 186 -3.99 12.86 -9.92
C LEU A 186 -2.47 12.87 -10.00
N ILE A 187 -1.87 11.72 -10.32
CA ILE A 187 -0.42 11.63 -10.48
C ILE A 187 0.02 12.49 -11.66
N TYR A 188 -0.67 12.38 -12.81
CA TYR A 188 -0.37 13.14 -14.02
C TYR A 188 -0.46 14.65 -13.79
N ASP A 189 -1.58 15.16 -13.29
CA ASP A 189 -1.78 16.59 -13.07
C ASP A 189 -0.77 17.15 -12.07
N CYS A 190 -0.56 16.44 -10.95
CA CYS A 190 0.41 16.90 -9.95
C CYS A 190 1.84 16.89 -10.49
N ALA A 191 2.23 15.84 -11.24
CA ALA A 191 3.55 15.78 -11.85
C ALA A 191 3.73 16.83 -12.94
N LYS A 192 2.72 17.06 -13.78
CA LYS A 192 2.74 18.08 -14.83
C LYS A 192 2.92 19.49 -14.27
N HIS A 193 2.28 19.80 -13.14
CA HIS A 193 2.50 21.08 -12.45
C HIS A 193 3.88 21.16 -11.80
N ASN A 194 4.38 20.05 -11.25
CA ASN A 194 5.64 19.98 -10.52
C ASN A 194 6.78 19.42 -11.40
N ASN A 195 6.98 20.01 -12.58
CA ASN A 195 8.11 19.77 -13.48
C ASN A 195 8.37 18.28 -13.84
N GLY A 196 7.31 17.50 -13.98
CA GLY A 196 7.36 16.06 -14.29
C GLY A 196 7.57 15.15 -13.08
N CYS A 197 7.50 15.68 -11.86
CA CYS A 197 7.73 14.92 -10.63
C CYS A 197 6.51 14.90 -9.71
N TYR A 198 6.08 13.71 -9.28
CA TYR A 198 5.01 13.55 -8.30
C TYR A 198 5.56 13.53 -6.86
N PRO A 199 5.15 14.45 -5.96
CA PRO A 199 5.57 14.41 -4.56
C PRO A 199 4.96 13.25 -3.77
N GLN A 200 5.80 12.36 -3.24
CA GLN A 200 5.38 11.28 -2.37
C GLN A 200 5.66 11.65 -0.91
N LYS A 201 4.61 11.98 -0.14
CA LYS A 201 4.77 12.42 1.24
C LYS A 201 5.25 11.27 2.13
N LYS A 202 6.41 11.41 2.76
CA LYS A 202 6.96 10.43 3.71
C LYS A 202 6.00 10.25 4.89
N LEU A 203 5.90 9.02 5.40
CA LEU A 203 5.11 8.74 6.58
C LEU A 203 5.77 9.39 7.80
N ASP A 204 5.01 10.19 8.54
CA ASP A 204 5.45 10.90 9.74
C ASP A 204 4.45 10.64 10.90
N PRO A 205 4.89 10.05 12.03
CA PRO A 205 6.26 9.58 12.29
C PRO A 205 6.64 8.36 11.43
N PRO A 206 7.95 8.15 11.15
CA PRO A 206 8.41 7.04 10.35
C PRO A 206 8.05 5.69 10.98
N SER A 207 7.95 4.66 10.13
CA SER A 207 7.75 3.30 10.59
C SER A 207 8.97 2.81 11.34
N ILE A 208 8.74 2.05 12.41
CA ILE A 208 9.80 1.42 13.18
C ILE A 208 10.38 0.18 12.47
N PHE A 209 9.72 -0.31 11.42
CA PHE A 209 10.08 -1.55 10.72
C PHE A 209 11.17 -1.35 9.65
N GLY A 210 11.93 -0.25 9.71
CA GLY A 210 13.04 0.05 8.79
C GLY A 210 12.62 0.52 7.40
N ARG A 211 11.54 -0.04 6.85
CA ARG A 211 11.01 0.35 5.53
C ARG A 211 10.53 1.80 5.48
N LYS A 212 10.87 2.48 4.39
CA LYS A 212 10.28 3.79 4.06
C LYS A 212 8.86 3.62 3.53
N TYR A 213 7.91 4.28 4.19
CA TYR A 213 6.50 4.32 3.79
C TYR A 213 6.09 5.75 3.43
N TYR A 214 5.02 5.84 2.65
CA TYR A 214 4.41 7.11 2.24
C TYR A 214 2.97 7.22 2.74
N SER A 215 2.54 8.45 3.00
CA SER A 215 1.15 8.79 3.30
C SER A 215 0.41 9.21 2.03
N GLY A 216 -0.79 8.66 1.81
CA GLY A 216 -1.54 8.91 0.58
C GLY A 216 -1.06 8.06 -0.61
N ILE A 217 -1.35 8.48 -1.84
CA ILE A 217 -0.94 7.78 -3.07
C ILE A 217 0.60 7.81 -3.20
N SER A 218 1.19 6.67 -3.54
CA SER A 218 2.61 6.53 -3.88
C SER A 218 2.82 5.36 -4.83
N ILE A 219 4.00 5.30 -5.46
CA ILE A 219 4.36 4.18 -6.33
C ILE A 219 4.25 2.81 -5.64
N GLN A 220 4.45 2.77 -4.31
CA GLN A 220 4.36 1.55 -3.51
C GLN A 220 2.93 1.00 -3.42
N ASN A 221 1.91 1.88 -3.34
CA ASN A 221 0.53 1.47 -3.07
C ASN A 221 -0.44 1.59 -4.27
N ILE A 222 0.05 2.05 -5.41
CA ILE A 222 -0.65 1.87 -6.68
C ILE A 222 -0.39 0.48 -7.23
N LYS A 223 -1.36 -0.03 -8.00
CA LYS A 223 -1.28 -1.37 -8.57
C LYS A 223 -0.25 -1.44 -9.68
N LYS A 224 0.26 -2.64 -9.95
CA LYS A 224 1.27 -2.87 -11.00
C LYS A 224 0.83 -2.34 -12.37
N GLU A 225 -0.46 -2.44 -12.72
CA GLU A 225 -0.97 -1.93 -14.00
C GLU A 225 -0.90 -0.40 -14.13
N LEU A 226 -0.87 0.34 -13.02
CA LEU A 226 -0.67 1.79 -13.00
C LEU A 226 0.81 2.16 -12.81
N ARG A 227 1.64 1.31 -12.20
CA ARG A 227 3.08 1.57 -12.05
C ARG A 227 3.76 1.71 -13.40
N ALA A 228 3.47 0.80 -14.33
CA ALA A 228 4.10 0.78 -15.65
C ALA A 228 3.88 2.10 -16.44
N PRO A 229 2.64 2.61 -16.63
CA PRO A 229 2.45 3.91 -17.29
C PRO A 229 3.01 5.10 -16.50
N VAL A 230 3.08 5.02 -15.16
CA VAL A 230 3.69 6.10 -14.36
C VAL A 230 5.21 6.16 -14.57
N LEU A 231 5.88 5.02 -14.71
CA LEU A 231 7.33 4.93 -14.80
C LEU A 231 7.84 4.90 -16.25
N GLY A 232 6.99 4.54 -17.22
CA GLY A 232 7.37 4.22 -18.59
C GLY A 232 7.94 2.80 -18.70
N ASP A 233 8.56 2.49 -19.84
CA ASP A 233 9.29 1.23 -20.02
C ASP A 233 10.43 1.11 -19.01
N CYS A 234 10.40 0.05 -18.21
CA CYS A 234 11.35 -0.19 -17.12
C CYS A 234 11.37 -1.66 -16.69
N TRP A 235 12.24 -1.98 -15.72
CA TRP A 235 12.46 -3.33 -15.21
C TRP A 235 12.40 -3.37 -13.69
N GLU A 236 11.53 -4.22 -13.15
CA GLU A 236 11.38 -4.50 -11.72
C GLU A 236 12.32 -5.66 -11.35
N TYR A 237 13.14 -5.44 -10.32
CA TYR A 237 13.99 -6.46 -9.70
C TYR A 237 13.59 -6.62 -8.24
N ASP A 238 13.04 -7.78 -7.91
CA ASP A 238 12.54 -8.12 -6.57
C ASP A 238 13.27 -9.32 -5.97
N ILE A 239 13.41 -9.40 -4.65
CA ILE A 239 14.05 -10.55 -4.03
C ILE A 239 13.18 -11.81 -4.22
N ARG A 240 13.75 -12.86 -4.82
CA ARG A 240 13.03 -14.13 -5.02
C ARG A 240 12.69 -14.76 -3.69
N SER A 241 11.41 -15.11 -3.49
CA SER A 241 10.94 -15.82 -2.30
C SER A 241 11.38 -15.15 -0.98
N CYS A 242 11.46 -13.80 -0.97
CA CYS A 242 12.19 -12.99 0.01
C CYS A 242 12.15 -13.49 1.47
N VAL A 243 10.95 -13.69 2.04
CA VAL A 243 10.81 -14.11 3.45
C VAL A 243 11.32 -15.52 3.73
N VAL A 244 11.16 -16.44 2.77
CA VAL A 244 11.63 -17.83 2.89
C VAL A 244 13.15 -17.86 2.80
N THR A 245 13.70 -17.15 1.82
CA THR A 245 15.13 -16.99 1.60
C THR A 245 15.83 -16.34 2.79
N TRP A 246 15.20 -15.33 3.42
CA TRP A 246 15.68 -14.74 4.67
C TRP A 246 15.82 -15.78 5.79
N LYS A 247 14.76 -16.57 6.02
CA LYS A 247 14.75 -17.58 7.08
C LYS A 247 15.73 -18.71 6.80
N LEU A 248 15.82 -19.18 5.56
CA LEU A 248 16.75 -20.22 5.15
C LEU A 248 18.21 -19.81 5.37
N GLY A 249 18.52 -18.50 5.32
CA GLY A 249 19.84 -17.97 5.69
C GLY A 249 20.27 -18.28 7.14
N TYR A 250 19.34 -18.63 8.02
CA TYR A 250 19.64 -19.07 9.39
C TYR A 250 19.80 -20.59 9.54
N ALA A 251 19.53 -21.37 8.49
CA ALA A 251 19.48 -22.83 8.55
C ALA A 251 20.83 -23.44 8.95
N GLN A 252 21.94 -22.95 8.39
CA GLN A 252 23.26 -23.47 8.77
C GLN A 252 23.54 -23.23 10.25
N LYS A 253 23.32 -21.99 10.74
CA LYS A 253 23.48 -21.63 12.16
C LYS A 253 22.58 -22.48 13.07
N TYR A 254 21.36 -22.81 12.61
CA TYR A 254 20.48 -23.73 13.31
C TYR A 254 21.10 -25.12 13.43
N LEU A 255 21.62 -25.68 12.34
CA LEU A 255 22.24 -27.01 12.32
C LEU A 255 23.50 -27.05 13.19
N ASP A 256 24.35 -26.03 13.12
CA ASP A 256 25.55 -25.90 13.95
C ASP A 256 25.21 -25.84 15.45
N SER A 257 24.03 -25.31 15.80
CA SER A 257 23.54 -25.27 17.18
C SER A 257 23.02 -26.62 17.69
N LYS A 258 22.77 -27.59 16.80
CA LYS A 258 22.38 -28.95 17.14
C LYS A 258 23.63 -29.81 17.29
N LYS A 259 23.59 -30.77 18.23
CA LYS A 259 24.71 -31.69 18.50
C LYS A 259 25.07 -32.61 17.32
N ASP A 260 24.26 -32.61 16.26
CA ASP A 260 24.33 -33.50 15.10
C ASP A 260 24.65 -32.71 13.81
N GLY A 261 25.55 -31.71 13.92
CA GLY A 261 25.85 -30.69 12.90
C GLY A 261 26.50 -31.18 11.60
N THR A 262 26.17 -32.40 11.15
CA THR A 262 26.66 -33.00 9.89
C THR A 262 25.60 -33.00 8.78
N ALA A 263 24.32 -32.77 9.09
CA ALA A 263 23.27 -32.71 8.09
C ALA A 263 23.46 -31.49 7.17
N ALA A 264 23.30 -31.68 5.85
CA ALA A 264 23.29 -30.57 4.91
C ALA A 264 21.97 -29.79 5.01
N VAL A 265 22.00 -28.48 4.74
CA VAL A 265 20.79 -27.63 4.77
C VAL A 265 19.70 -28.15 3.84
N VAL A 266 20.07 -28.70 2.67
CA VAL A 266 19.13 -29.27 1.71
C VAL A 266 18.35 -30.46 2.29
N ASP A 267 18.96 -31.26 3.16
CA ASP A 267 18.31 -32.44 3.74
C ASP A 267 17.44 -32.05 4.95
N ALA A 268 17.95 -31.16 5.79
CA ALA A 268 17.25 -30.74 7.01
C ALA A 268 16.08 -29.78 6.74
N PHE A 269 16.15 -29.00 5.66
CA PHE A 269 15.13 -28.01 5.28
C PHE A 269 14.71 -28.19 3.81
N LEU A 270 14.45 -29.44 3.42
CA LEU A 270 14.13 -29.86 2.06
C LEU A 270 13.06 -28.99 1.39
N PHE A 271 11.93 -28.74 2.06
CA PHE A 271 10.81 -28.03 1.44
C PHE A 271 11.11 -26.55 1.22
N SER A 272 11.79 -25.91 2.17
CA SER A 272 12.20 -24.51 2.12
C SER A 272 13.32 -24.31 1.11
N TYR A 273 14.29 -25.24 1.07
CA TYR A 273 15.37 -25.26 0.10
C TYR A 273 14.82 -25.42 -1.33
N ALA A 274 13.96 -26.42 -1.56
CA ALA A 274 13.30 -26.62 -2.84
C ALA A 274 12.41 -25.41 -3.23
N TYR A 275 11.71 -24.77 -2.28
CA TYR A 275 10.93 -23.56 -2.59
C TYR A 275 11.80 -22.38 -3.09
N VAL A 276 13.06 -22.31 -2.64
CA VAL A 276 14.02 -21.27 -3.05
C VAL A 276 14.70 -21.63 -4.37
N HIS A 277 15.18 -22.87 -4.54
CA HIS A 277 16.00 -23.28 -5.69
C HIS A 277 15.22 -24.01 -6.79
N PHE A 278 14.28 -24.87 -6.43
CA PHE A 278 13.56 -25.78 -7.32
C PHE A 278 12.05 -25.64 -7.13
N LYS A 279 11.53 -24.41 -7.29
CA LYS A 279 10.17 -24.04 -6.89
C LYS A 279 9.10 -24.99 -7.45
N GLU A 280 9.30 -25.48 -8.66
CA GLU A 280 8.39 -26.41 -9.34
C GLU A 280 8.28 -27.77 -8.63
N GLU A 281 9.31 -28.23 -7.91
CA GLU A 281 9.29 -29.46 -7.11
C GLU A 281 8.38 -29.35 -5.88
N ILE A 282 8.06 -28.12 -5.45
CA ILE A 282 7.07 -27.87 -4.39
C ILE A 282 5.71 -27.55 -4.98
N ILE A 283 5.67 -26.68 -6.01
CA ILE A 283 4.41 -26.21 -6.56
C ILE A 283 3.66 -27.32 -7.29
N ASN A 284 4.33 -28.15 -8.10
CA ASN A 284 3.64 -29.16 -8.91
C ASN A 284 2.97 -30.25 -8.07
N PRO A 285 3.62 -30.84 -7.04
CA PRO A 285 2.93 -31.80 -6.18
C PRO A 285 1.75 -31.20 -5.41
N ILE A 286 1.89 -29.95 -4.91
CA ILE A 286 0.77 -29.24 -4.28
C ILE A 286 -0.37 -29.09 -5.29
N LYS A 287 -0.06 -28.60 -6.50
CA LYS A 287 -1.02 -28.39 -7.58
C LYS A 287 -1.81 -29.66 -7.91
N SER A 288 -1.12 -30.76 -8.18
CA SER A 288 -1.73 -32.07 -8.47
C SER A 288 -2.62 -32.58 -7.33
N SER A 289 -2.24 -32.32 -6.07
CA SER A 289 -3.02 -32.75 -4.91
C SER A 289 -4.23 -31.86 -4.61
N VAL A 290 -4.19 -30.58 -5.01
CA VAL A 290 -5.20 -29.57 -4.65
C VAL A 290 -6.25 -29.37 -5.74
N PHE A 291 -5.87 -29.41 -7.01
CA PHE A 291 -6.70 -28.98 -8.14
C PHE A 291 -7.21 -30.14 -9.02
N ILE A 292 -7.58 -31.27 -8.41
CA ILE A 292 -7.93 -32.54 -9.09
C ILE A 292 -9.09 -32.40 -10.11
N ASN A 293 -9.99 -31.42 -9.95
CA ASN A 293 -11.08 -31.13 -10.90
C ASN A 293 -11.32 -29.61 -11.04
N SER A 294 -10.25 -28.82 -10.94
CA SER A 294 -10.38 -27.37 -10.98
C SER A 294 -10.65 -26.88 -12.40
N GLN A 295 -11.43 -25.80 -12.50
CA GLN A 295 -11.62 -25.06 -13.76
C GLN A 295 -10.55 -23.99 -13.97
N LEU A 296 -9.68 -23.80 -12.98
CA LEU A 296 -8.57 -22.85 -13.03
C LEU A 296 -7.48 -23.36 -13.94
N ASP A 297 -6.85 -22.47 -14.70
CA ASP A 297 -5.69 -22.82 -15.50
C ASP A 297 -4.41 -22.98 -14.64
N ASP A 298 -3.33 -23.48 -15.24
CA ASP A 298 -2.06 -23.73 -14.56
C ASP A 298 -1.45 -22.48 -13.90
N VAL A 299 -1.62 -21.31 -14.53
CA VAL A 299 -1.09 -20.03 -14.07
C VAL A 299 -1.89 -19.55 -12.86
N GLU A 300 -3.20 -19.66 -12.91
CA GLU A 300 -4.12 -19.34 -11.80
C GLU A 300 -3.85 -20.25 -10.60
N GLN A 301 -3.76 -21.57 -10.81
CA GLN A 301 -3.46 -22.54 -9.76
C GLN A 301 -2.12 -22.23 -9.06
N THR A 302 -1.07 -22.00 -9.85
CA THR A 302 0.26 -21.64 -9.37
C THR A 302 0.24 -20.32 -8.58
N SER A 303 -0.53 -19.33 -9.05
CA SER A 303 -0.70 -18.04 -8.37
C SER A 303 -1.37 -18.21 -7.00
N LEU A 304 -2.45 -19.00 -6.92
CA LEU A 304 -3.15 -19.26 -5.66
C LEU A 304 -2.25 -19.97 -4.64
N ILE A 305 -1.46 -20.97 -5.06
CA ILE A 305 -0.51 -21.67 -4.17
C ILE A 305 0.52 -20.67 -3.62
N LYS A 306 1.13 -19.85 -4.49
CA LYS A 306 2.13 -18.84 -4.08
C LYS A 306 1.55 -17.82 -3.11
N GLU A 307 0.33 -17.34 -3.38
CA GLU A 307 -0.38 -16.40 -2.50
C GLU A 307 -0.68 -17.03 -1.13
N ALA A 308 -1.12 -18.29 -1.11
CA ALA A 308 -1.41 -19.04 0.11
C ALA A 308 -0.17 -19.30 0.97
N LEU A 309 0.92 -19.79 0.38
CA LEU A 309 2.20 -20.02 1.09
C LEU A 309 2.77 -18.70 1.65
N THR A 310 2.65 -17.61 0.88
CA THR A 310 3.05 -16.27 1.35
C THR A 310 2.19 -15.81 2.53
N ALA A 311 0.87 -15.96 2.44
CA ALA A 311 -0.04 -15.57 3.52
C ALA A 311 0.25 -16.35 4.82
N LEU A 312 0.56 -17.65 4.71
CA LEU A 312 0.95 -18.49 5.84
C LEU A 312 2.25 -18.03 6.50
N ASN A 313 3.25 -17.65 5.71
CA ASN A 313 4.50 -17.08 6.22
C ASN A 313 4.30 -15.76 6.98
N PHE A 314 3.27 -14.99 6.62
CA PHE A 314 2.84 -13.81 7.39
C PHE A 314 1.84 -14.12 8.51
N GLY A 315 1.68 -15.40 8.85
CA GLY A 315 0.96 -15.86 10.04
C GLY A 315 -0.54 -16.02 9.85
N ALA A 316 -1.02 -16.11 8.61
CA ALA A 316 -2.37 -16.59 8.31
C ALA A 316 -2.58 -17.99 8.92
N ARG A 317 -3.80 -18.28 9.33
CA ARG A 317 -4.14 -19.60 9.89
C ARG A 317 -4.71 -20.50 8.80
N LEU A 318 -4.36 -21.78 8.88
CA LEU A 318 -4.98 -22.87 8.14
C LEU A 318 -6.40 -23.15 8.66
N THR A 319 -7.32 -22.21 8.44
CA THR A 319 -8.72 -22.33 8.88
C THR A 319 -9.65 -22.18 7.70
N VAL A 320 -10.49 -23.19 7.47
CA VAL A 320 -11.53 -23.19 6.42
C VAL A 320 -12.73 -22.31 6.82
N TYR A 321 -13.01 -22.22 8.12
CA TYR A 321 -14.19 -21.55 8.65
C TYR A 321 -13.88 -20.15 9.16
N GLY A 322 -14.75 -19.19 8.82
CA GLY A 322 -14.71 -17.84 9.39
C GLY A 322 -15.19 -17.81 10.83
N PHE A 323 -14.86 -16.72 11.52
CA PHE A 323 -15.32 -16.46 12.87
C PHE A 323 -15.96 -15.08 12.94
N VAL A 324 -16.91 -14.91 13.87
CA VAL A 324 -17.51 -13.61 14.15
C VAL A 324 -16.65 -12.92 15.22
N ASP A 325 -16.22 -11.69 14.95
CA ASP A 325 -15.45 -10.92 15.93
C ASP A 325 -16.33 -10.35 17.06
N LYS A 326 -15.68 -9.75 18.06
CA LYS A 326 -16.33 -9.16 19.24
C LYS A 326 -17.31 -8.02 18.90
N PHE A 327 -17.35 -7.55 17.66
CA PHE A 327 -18.24 -6.50 17.18
C PHE A 327 -19.32 -7.05 16.25
N GLY A 328 -19.52 -8.37 16.21
CA GLY A 328 -20.53 -9.02 15.37
C GLY A 328 -20.15 -9.06 13.88
N LYS A 329 -18.91 -8.72 13.51
CA LYS A 329 -18.48 -8.72 12.11
C LYS A 329 -17.89 -10.08 11.74
N SER A 330 -18.43 -10.67 10.69
CA SER A 330 -17.91 -11.92 10.15
C SER A 330 -16.54 -11.69 9.52
N GLN A 331 -15.53 -12.41 10.01
CA GLN A 331 -14.16 -12.37 9.52
C GLN A 331 -13.89 -13.61 8.69
N VAL A 332 -13.71 -13.41 7.38
CA VAL A 332 -13.29 -14.47 6.46
C VAL A 332 -11.77 -14.64 6.58
N PRO A 333 -11.26 -15.85 6.85
CA PRO A 333 -9.83 -16.14 6.93
C PRO A 333 -9.11 -15.76 5.63
N ALA A 334 -7.84 -15.37 5.70
CA ALA A 334 -7.07 -14.95 4.53
C ALA A 334 -7.07 -16.05 3.43
N LEU A 335 -6.88 -17.31 3.81
CA LEU A 335 -6.89 -18.43 2.86
C LEU A 335 -8.25 -18.68 2.22
N ALA A 336 -9.36 -18.43 2.93
CA ALA A 336 -10.70 -18.54 2.36
C ALA A 336 -11.05 -17.39 1.40
N LYS A 337 -10.21 -16.33 1.33
CA LYS A 337 -10.29 -15.30 0.29
C LYS A 337 -9.44 -15.65 -0.93
N ILE A 338 -8.43 -16.50 -0.75
CA ILE A 338 -7.55 -16.98 -1.82
C ILE A 338 -8.25 -18.14 -2.54
N PHE A 339 -8.63 -19.18 -1.79
CA PHE A 339 -9.39 -20.31 -2.30
C PHE A 339 -10.88 -20.07 -2.15
N THR A 340 -11.56 -19.81 -3.27
CA THR A 340 -13.02 -19.70 -3.28
C THR A 340 -13.70 -21.06 -3.16
N ASP A 341 -13.07 -22.12 -3.66
CA ASP A 341 -13.52 -23.50 -3.45
C ASP A 341 -13.03 -24.03 -2.09
N LYS A 342 -13.98 -24.43 -1.25
CA LYS A 342 -13.72 -24.99 0.08
C LYS A 342 -13.02 -26.35 0.01
N GLN A 343 -13.26 -27.15 -1.02
CA GLN A 343 -12.63 -28.46 -1.19
C GLN A 343 -11.16 -28.31 -1.57
N GLU A 344 -10.83 -27.37 -2.46
CA GLU A 344 -9.44 -27.02 -2.78
C GLU A 344 -8.70 -26.56 -1.52
N LEU A 345 -9.30 -25.68 -0.72
CA LEU A 345 -8.72 -25.24 0.55
C LEU A 345 -8.50 -26.41 1.53
N GLN A 346 -9.44 -27.35 1.60
CA GLN A 346 -9.31 -28.53 2.45
C GLN A 346 -8.17 -29.46 1.98
N ARG A 347 -8.03 -29.68 0.66
CA ARG A 347 -6.92 -30.45 0.10
C ARG A 347 -5.58 -29.76 0.31
N PHE A 348 -5.53 -28.44 0.12
CA PHE A 348 -4.34 -27.63 0.39
C PHE A 348 -3.90 -27.75 1.86
N ASN A 349 -4.84 -27.69 2.80
CA ASN A 349 -4.57 -27.86 4.22
C ASN A 349 -4.05 -29.27 4.58
N LYS A 350 -4.47 -30.31 3.84
CA LYS A 350 -4.04 -31.70 4.06
C LYS A 350 -2.79 -32.10 3.26
N CYS A 351 -2.27 -31.20 2.42
CA CYS A 351 -1.14 -31.51 1.57
C CYS A 351 0.14 -31.69 2.40
N GLY A 352 0.84 -32.80 2.21
CA GLY A 352 2.09 -33.12 2.91
C GLY A 352 3.20 -32.11 2.65
N TYR A 353 3.32 -31.63 1.41
CA TYR A 353 4.29 -30.60 1.01
C TYR A 353 4.04 -29.26 1.72
N VAL A 354 2.77 -28.86 1.84
CA VAL A 354 2.39 -27.65 2.60
C VAL A 354 2.73 -27.83 4.07
N SER A 355 2.38 -28.97 4.66
CA SER A 355 2.65 -29.25 6.07
C SER A 355 4.14 -29.29 6.40
N GLY A 356 4.95 -29.96 5.57
CA GLY A 356 6.40 -30.03 5.71
C GLY A 356 7.05 -28.66 5.61
N PHE A 357 6.69 -27.89 4.58
CA PHE A 357 7.14 -26.50 4.45
C PHE A 357 6.82 -25.65 5.69
N LEU A 358 5.59 -25.71 6.21
CA LEU A 358 5.21 -24.92 7.39
C LEU A 358 5.93 -25.35 8.66
N ASN A 359 6.23 -26.64 8.81
CA ASN A 359 7.00 -27.15 9.95
C ASN A 359 8.42 -26.57 9.94
N GLU A 360 9.11 -26.64 8.80
CA GLU A 360 10.44 -26.04 8.63
C GLU A 360 10.44 -24.53 8.89
N GLN A 361 9.45 -23.81 8.35
CA GLN A 361 9.31 -22.37 8.58
C GLN A 361 9.10 -22.04 10.07
N LYS A 362 8.36 -22.88 10.80
CA LYS A 362 8.14 -22.73 12.25
C LYS A 362 9.41 -23.02 13.07
N GLU A 363 10.21 -23.99 12.66
CA GLU A 363 11.50 -24.28 13.28
C GLU A 363 12.45 -23.10 13.13
N LEU A 364 12.59 -22.57 11.91
CA LEU A 364 13.40 -21.38 11.63
C LEU A 364 12.88 -20.15 12.38
N ASP A 365 11.57 -19.91 12.42
CA ASP A 365 10.98 -18.81 13.20
C ASP A 365 11.36 -18.89 14.69
N THR A 366 11.29 -20.09 15.25
CA THR A 366 11.62 -20.34 16.66
C THR A 366 13.11 -20.07 16.92
N PHE A 367 13.97 -20.54 16.03
CA PHE A 367 15.40 -20.33 16.11
C PHE A 367 15.78 -18.85 15.98
N ILE A 368 15.28 -18.15 14.96
CA ILE A 368 15.54 -16.72 14.72
C ILE A 368 15.15 -15.89 15.94
N LEU A 369 14.01 -16.20 16.58
CA LEU A 369 13.58 -15.50 17.79
C LEU A 369 14.48 -15.79 19.00
N ALA A 370 14.98 -17.03 19.13
CA ALA A 370 15.94 -17.38 20.17
C ALA A 370 17.27 -16.66 19.96
N ASP A 371 17.77 -16.66 18.72
CA ASP A 371 19.00 -15.98 18.32
C ASP A 371 18.92 -14.46 18.56
N ALA A 372 17.83 -13.83 18.10
CA ALA A 372 17.60 -12.41 18.34
C ALA A 372 17.48 -12.09 19.85
N LYS A 373 16.90 -12.98 20.65
CA LYS A 373 16.81 -12.76 22.11
C LYS A 373 18.18 -12.78 22.77
N GLN A 374 19.11 -13.57 22.25
CA GLN A 374 20.49 -13.64 22.76
C GLN A 374 21.33 -12.47 22.26
N ASN A 375 21.24 -12.14 20.98
CA ASN A 375 22.16 -11.19 20.33
C ASN A 375 21.63 -9.76 20.26
N GLN A 376 20.31 -9.56 20.36
CA GLN A 376 19.61 -8.27 20.24
C GLN A 376 18.45 -8.15 21.26
N PRO A 377 18.72 -8.33 22.57
CA PRO A 377 17.67 -8.39 23.60
C PRO A 377 16.81 -7.11 23.69
N GLU A 378 17.36 -5.95 23.31
CA GLU A 378 16.69 -4.65 23.32
C GLU A 378 15.45 -4.59 22.41
N ILE A 379 15.42 -5.36 21.31
CA ILE A 379 14.25 -5.44 20.42
C ILE A 379 13.02 -5.93 21.18
N PHE A 380 13.20 -6.86 22.13
CA PHE A 380 12.13 -7.45 22.91
C PHE A 380 11.55 -6.49 23.96
N ALA A 381 12.31 -5.46 24.35
CA ALA A 381 11.86 -4.41 25.24
C ALA A 381 11.04 -3.32 24.50
N TYR A 382 11.11 -3.26 23.16
CA TYR A 382 10.54 -2.15 22.41
C TYR A 382 9.00 -2.09 22.53
N PRO A 383 8.41 -1.03 23.11
CA PRO A 383 6.98 -1.00 23.47
C PRO A 383 6.06 -1.21 22.28
N LYS A 384 6.44 -0.70 21.11
CA LYS A 384 5.65 -0.85 19.88
C LYS A 384 5.63 -2.28 19.36
N LEU A 385 6.50 -3.20 19.80
CA LEU A 385 6.50 -4.62 19.41
C LEU A 385 5.76 -5.52 20.41
N ARG A 386 5.25 -4.98 21.52
CA ARG A 386 4.52 -5.73 22.55
C ARG A 386 3.00 -5.70 22.31
N THR A 387 2.27 -6.62 22.95
CA THR A 387 0.81 -6.61 22.91
C THR A 387 0.25 -5.46 23.76
N LYS A 388 -1.06 -5.20 23.67
CA LYS A 388 -1.74 -4.22 24.54
C LYS A 388 -1.66 -4.55 26.03
N THR A 389 -1.44 -5.82 26.37
CA THR A 389 -1.23 -6.31 27.75
C THR A 389 0.25 -6.49 28.06
N ASP A 390 1.11 -5.81 27.30
CA ASP A 390 2.57 -5.80 27.45
C ASP A 390 3.26 -7.17 27.31
N ARG A 391 2.61 -8.15 26.67
CA ARG A 391 3.21 -9.47 26.40
C ARG A 391 4.06 -9.42 25.13
N LYS A 392 5.08 -10.28 25.07
CA LYS A 392 5.91 -10.45 23.86
C LYS A 392 5.03 -10.92 22.70
N ASN A 393 5.19 -10.27 21.54
CA ASN A 393 4.50 -10.66 20.31
C ASN A 393 5.52 -11.18 19.30
N SER A 394 5.82 -12.47 19.37
CA SER A 394 6.80 -13.15 18.52
C SER A 394 6.60 -12.87 17.03
N LYS A 395 5.36 -12.88 16.55
CA LYS A 395 5.05 -12.59 15.13
C LYS A 395 5.43 -11.16 14.74
N LYS A 396 5.20 -10.20 15.62
CA LYS A 396 5.52 -8.79 15.38
C LYS A 396 7.02 -8.53 15.43
N ILE A 397 7.73 -9.22 16.33
CA ILE A 397 9.20 -9.19 16.42
C ILE A 397 9.82 -9.82 15.18
N LEU A 398 9.35 -11.00 14.76
CA LEU A 398 9.82 -11.64 13.52
C LEU A 398 9.61 -10.75 12.30
N SER A 399 8.43 -10.12 12.19
CA SER A 399 8.16 -9.15 11.13
C SER A 399 9.06 -7.91 11.19
N TYR A 400 9.46 -7.47 12.39
CA TYR A 400 10.43 -6.40 12.57
C TYR A 400 11.80 -6.82 12.05
N LEU A 401 12.32 -7.98 12.50
CA LEU A 401 13.61 -8.50 12.06
C LEU A 401 13.67 -8.68 10.55
N PHE A 402 12.64 -9.29 9.95
CA PHE A 402 12.54 -9.49 8.51
C PHE A 402 12.58 -8.17 7.73
N GLN A 403 11.76 -7.18 8.11
CA GLN A 403 11.67 -5.93 7.35
C GLN A 403 12.93 -5.08 7.45
N HIS A 404 13.66 -5.17 8.58
CA HIS A 404 14.98 -4.56 8.72
C HIS A 404 16.02 -5.25 7.85
N ALA A 405 16.08 -6.59 7.86
CA ALA A 405 16.97 -7.36 7.00
C ALA A 405 16.71 -7.11 5.50
N GLU A 406 15.43 -7.05 5.10
CA GLU A 406 15.03 -6.71 3.72
C GLU A 406 15.46 -5.28 3.36
N THR A 407 15.28 -4.33 4.27
CA THR A 407 15.70 -2.94 4.01
C THR A 407 17.21 -2.84 3.86
N ASP A 408 17.96 -3.53 4.71
CA ASP A 408 19.42 -3.58 4.70
C ASP A 408 19.95 -4.18 3.40
N VAL A 409 19.49 -5.37 3.01
CA VAL A 409 19.95 -6.01 1.77
C VAL A 409 19.58 -5.20 0.52
N MET A 410 18.40 -4.55 0.50
CA MET A 410 18.02 -3.68 -0.61
C MET A 410 18.81 -2.34 -0.62
N ASN A 411 19.36 -1.90 0.52
CA ASN A 411 20.30 -0.77 0.54
C ASN A 411 21.61 -1.12 -0.16
N VAL A 412 22.08 -2.35 -0.04
CA VAL A 412 23.25 -2.84 -0.78
C VAL A 412 22.99 -2.78 -2.28
N VAL A 413 21.84 -3.31 -2.73
CA VAL A 413 21.44 -3.25 -4.16
C VAL A 413 21.44 -1.81 -4.67
N ARG A 414 20.83 -0.88 -3.92
CA ARG A 414 20.82 0.55 -4.28
C ARG A 414 22.20 1.16 -4.36
N LYS A 415 23.08 0.82 -3.40
CA LYS A 415 24.44 1.35 -3.35
C LYS A 415 25.25 0.91 -4.56
N VAL A 416 25.31 -0.40 -4.81
CA VAL A 416 26.05 -0.97 -5.96
C VAL A 416 25.46 -0.47 -7.27
N ALA A 417 24.13 -0.39 -7.39
CA ALA A 417 23.49 0.16 -8.59
C ALA A 417 23.87 1.63 -8.84
N SER A 418 24.01 2.44 -7.79
CA SER A 418 24.46 3.84 -7.93
C SER A 418 25.93 3.93 -8.35
N GLU A 419 26.79 3.04 -7.86
CA GLU A 419 28.21 2.96 -8.24
C GLU A 419 28.38 2.51 -9.70
N SER A 420 27.45 1.68 -10.20
CA SER A 420 27.40 1.21 -11.59
C SER A 420 26.58 2.11 -12.54
N ASN A 421 26.23 3.33 -12.13
CA ASN A 421 25.46 4.31 -12.93
C ASN A 421 24.10 3.80 -13.45
N LEU A 422 23.44 2.90 -12.73
CA LEU A 422 22.09 2.45 -13.09
C LEU A 422 21.04 3.48 -12.72
N THR A 423 20.07 3.71 -13.61
CA THR A 423 19.02 4.71 -13.39
C THR A 423 17.91 4.13 -12.50
N LEU A 424 17.99 4.35 -11.19
CA LEU A 424 16.97 3.97 -10.23
C LEU A 424 15.72 4.86 -10.33
N LEU A 425 14.58 4.27 -10.67
CA LEU A 425 13.30 4.98 -10.84
C LEU A 425 12.42 4.94 -9.58
N ALA A 426 12.40 3.80 -8.88
CA ALA A 426 11.53 3.61 -7.72
C ALA A 426 12.03 2.53 -6.76
N ASN A 427 11.59 2.65 -5.50
CA ASN A 427 11.83 1.68 -4.43
C ASN A 427 10.48 1.19 -3.88
N ILE A 428 10.25 -0.12 -3.97
CA ILE A 428 8.99 -0.78 -3.58
C ILE A 428 9.31 -2.00 -2.72
N HIS A 429 9.43 -1.79 -1.41
CA HIS A 429 9.71 -2.87 -0.45
C HIS A 429 10.97 -3.67 -0.82
N ASP A 430 10.82 -4.94 -1.17
CA ASP A 430 11.84 -5.89 -1.63
C ASP A 430 12.17 -5.74 -3.12
N ALA A 431 11.66 -4.70 -3.79
CA ALA A 431 11.88 -4.43 -5.20
C ALA A 431 12.50 -3.05 -5.47
N VAL A 432 13.38 -3.02 -6.47
CA VAL A 432 13.89 -1.80 -7.12
C VAL A 432 13.44 -1.79 -8.57
N ILE A 433 13.23 -0.60 -9.12
CA ILE A 433 12.88 -0.44 -10.54
C ILE A 433 13.98 0.37 -11.22
N PHE A 434 14.58 -0.20 -12.25
CA PHE A 434 15.56 0.47 -13.11
C PHE A 434 14.96 0.83 -14.45
N ARG A 435 15.49 1.87 -15.09
CA ARG A 435 15.13 2.22 -16.47
C ARG A 435 15.57 1.12 -17.42
N GLU A 436 16.79 0.64 -17.25
CA GLU A 436 17.45 -0.29 -18.14
C GLU A 436 17.19 -1.76 -17.76
N ASN A 437 17.28 -2.66 -18.75
CA ASN A 437 17.47 -4.07 -18.47
C ASN A 437 18.93 -4.26 -18.06
N ILE A 438 19.20 -4.61 -16.80
CA ILE A 438 20.56 -4.84 -16.34
C ILE A 438 21.05 -6.16 -16.95
N SER A 439 22.34 -6.20 -17.29
CA SER A 439 22.96 -7.42 -17.79
C SER A 439 22.97 -8.51 -16.72
N ASP A 440 23.04 -9.78 -17.15
CA ASP A 440 23.11 -10.90 -16.20
C ASP A 440 24.39 -10.83 -15.33
N ALA A 441 25.49 -10.29 -15.87
CA ALA A 441 26.72 -10.05 -15.11
C ALA A 441 26.53 -9.01 -14.00
N MET A 442 25.85 -7.90 -14.30
CA MET A 442 25.51 -6.87 -13.30
C MET A 442 24.53 -7.42 -12.26
N GLN A 443 23.58 -8.26 -12.68
CA GLN A 443 22.67 -8.91 -11.75
C GLN A 443 23.44 -9.84 -10.78
N GLU A 444 24.38 -10.65 -11.28
CA GLU A 444 25.21 -11.50 -10.43
C GLU A 444 26.09 -10.66 -9.48
N GLU A 445 26.63 -9.52 -9.92
CA GLU A 445 27.37 -8.61 -9.05
C GLU A 445 26.50 -8.06 -7.90
N LEU A 446 25.26 -7.64 -8.20
CA LEU A 446 24.30 -7.23 -7.17
C LEU A 446 24.00 -8.37 -6.19
N GLU A 447 23.71 -9.57 -6.70
CA GLU A 447 23.39 -10.73 -5.88
C GLU A 447 24.58 -11.18 -5.02
N ALA A 448 25.80 -11.18 -5.57
CA ALA A 448 27.03 -11.46 -4.85
C ALA A 448 27.29 -10.44 -3.74
N ALA A 449 27.04 -9.15 -4.00
CA ALA A 449 27.15 -8.10 -2.98
C ALA A 449 26.12 -8.30 -1.86
N MET A 450 24.87 -8.65 -2.19
CA MET A 450 23.83 -8.99 -1.21
C MET A 450 24.28 -10.16 -0.33
N ARG A 451 24.72 -11.26 -0.94
CA ARG A 451 25.18 -12.48 -0.24
C ARG A 451 26.36 -12.20 0.67
N LYS A 452 27.36 -11.45 0.18
CA LYS A 452 28.56 -11.08 0.93
C LYS A 452 28.24 -10.18 2.12
N HIS A 453 27.38 -9.16 1.93
CA HIS A 453 27.03 -8.21 2.99
C HIS A 453 26.26 -8.87 4.13
N THR A 454 25.28 -9.72 3.82
CA THR A 454 24.42 -10.31 4.87
C THR A 454 24.89 -11.70 5.34
N GLY A 455 25.86 -12.32 4.66
CA GLY A 455 26.25 -13.72 4.88
C GLY A 455 25.18 -14.75 4.52
N ASN A 456 24.13 -14.34 3.79
CA ASN A 456 23.04 -15.25 3.39
C ASN A 456 23.26 -15.67 1.93
N PRO A 457 23.63 -16.94 1.66
CA PRO A 457 23.96 -17.38 0.31
C PRO A 457 22.74 -17.48 -0.61
N TYR A 458 21.53 -17.44 -0.07
CA TYR A 458 20.30 -17.72 -0.81
C TYR A 458 19.70 -16.50 -1.50
N TRP A 459 20.23 -15.29 -1.27
CA TRP A 459 19.73 -14.09 -1.92
C TRP A 459 19.87 -14.15 -3.44
N ALA A 460 18.78 -13.83 -4.13
CA ALA A 460 18.71 -13.74 -5.58
C ALA A 460 17.60 -12.76 -6.00
N LEU A 461 17.75 -12.14 -7.17
CA LEU A 461 16.80 -11.20 -7.73
C LEU A 461 15.97 -11.85 -8.85
N GLY A 462 14.66 -11.68 -8.78
CA GLY A 462 13.74 -11.88 -9.89
C GLY A 462 13.82 -10.69 -10.83
N LYS A 463 13.56 -10.92 -12.11
CA LYS A 463 13.52 -9.86 -13.13
C LYS A 463 12.17 -9.86 -13.82
N LYS A 464 11.55 -8.70 -13.95
CA LYS A 464 10.30 -8.53 -14.70
C LYS A 464 10.27 -7.22 -15.48
N GLN A 465 9.98 -7.30 -16.78
CA GLN A 465 9.73 -6.11 -17.60
C GLN A 465 8.37 -5.49 -17.25
N LEU A 466 8.36 -4.18 -17.08
CA LEU A 466 7.15 -3.36 -17.01
C LEU A 466 7.09 -2.51 -18.28
N LYS A 467 6.10 -2.79 -19.13
CA LYS A 467 5.90 -2.06 -20.39
C LYS A 467 4.99 -0.86 -20.15
N GLY A 468 5.46 0.31 -20.56
CA GLY A 468 4.64 1.50 -20.65
C GLY A 468 3.52 1.36 -21.68
N TRP A 469 2.68 2.38 -21.71
CA TRP A 469 1.58 2.59 -22.67
C TRP A 469 1.96 3.49 -23.84
#